data_AF-A0ABD3WCQ1-F1
#
_entry.id   AF-A0ABD3WCQ1-F1
#
_cell.length_a   1.000
_cell.length_b   1.000
_cell.length_c   1.000
_cell.angle_alpha   90.00
_cell.angle_beta   90.00
_cell.angle_gamma   90.00
#
_symmetry.space_group_name_H-M   'P 1'
#
loop_
_entity.id
_entity.type
_entity.pdbx_description
1 polymer ?
#
loop_
_entity_poly.entity_id
_entity_poly.type
_entity_poly.pdbx_seq_one_letter_code
_entity_poly.pdbx_strand_id
1 'polypeptide(L)'
;MGKSIAAWKSIADDSSLCYISYRRTLSSKTAADQQIQLYNEITGDIHFDEKLRNRVVVQVDSLTRVTETPSTVIADELHGIYRQIFSNPSRSKSMWEKFDGLITTAKHFILLDADANDDDKKILSMIRPGINFIINDYKPDNGKRFYLENSHEENYQLL
;
A
#
# COMPACT_ATOMS: atom_id res chain seq x y z
N MET A 1 -1.03 -7.86 -11.81
CA MET A 1 -2.40 -7.63 -11.29
C MET A 1 -2.90 -8.67 -10.27
N GLY A 2 -2.22 -9.80 -10.02
CA GLY A 2 -2.80 -10.87 -9.17
C GLY A 2 -2.78 -10.63 -7.65
N LYS A 3 -1.76 -9.95 -7.10
CA LYS A 3 -1.53 -9.84 -5.65
C LYS A 3 -2.60 -9.04 -4.92
N SER A 4 -2.95 -7.86 -5.44
CA SER A 4 -3.96 -6.99 -4.85
C SER A 4 -5.34 -7.65 -4.84
N ILE A 5 -5.74 -8.34 -5.92
CA ILE A 5 -7.04 -9.04 -5.99
C ILE A 5 -7.14 -10.12 -4.90
N ALA A 6 -6.08 -10.91 -4.70
CA ALA A 6 -6.08 -11.95 -3.67
C ALA A 6 -6.20 -11.35 -2.26
N ALA A 7 -5.50 -10.25 -1.99
CA ALA A 7 -5.60 -9.54 -0.72
C ALA A 7 -7.02 -8.99 -0.48
N TRP A 8 -7.62 -8.35 -1.48
CA TRP A 8 -8.98 -7.82 -1.33
C TRP A 8 -10.01 -8.91 -1.06
N LYS A 9 -9.89 -10.06 -1.71
CA LYS A 9 -10.78 -11.21 -1.51
C LYS A 9 -10.63 -11.90 -0.16
N SER A 10 -9.50 -11.73 0.54
CA SER A 10 -9.30 -12.35 1.85
C SER A 10 -9.83 -11.49 3.01
N ILE A 11 -10.31 -10.28 2.72
CA ILE A 11 -10.81 -9.35 3.73
C ILE A 11 -12.32 -9.57 3.92
N ALA A 12 -12.73 -9.81 5.16
CA ALA A 12 -14.15 -9.91 5.49
C ALA A 12 -14.85 -8.56 5.29
N ASP A 13 -16.05 -8.55 4.68
CA ASP A 13 -16.83 -7.35 4.36
C ASP A 13 -17.19 -6.49 5.60
N ASP A 14 -17.25 -7.12 6.77
CA ASP A 14 -17.54 -6.47 8.05
C ASP A 14 -16.31 -5.89 8.77
N SER A 15 -15.13 -5.96 8.16
CA SER A 15 -13.89 -5.42 8.75
C SER A 15 -13.70 -3.93 8.48
N SER A 16 -13.18 -3.21 9.49
CA SER A 16 -12.57 -1.88 9.29
C SER A 16 -11.18 -2.06 8.68
N LEU A 17 -10.87 -1.25 7.65
CA LEU A 17 -9.70 -1.46 6.80
C LEU A 17 -8.93 -0.17 6.55
N CYS A 18 -7.63 -0.21 6.80
CA CYS A 18 -6.69 0.80 6.31
C CYS A 18 -5.85 0.22 5.16
N TYR A 19 -5.99 0.79 3.97
CA TYR A 19 -5.11 0.50 2.83
C TYR A 19 -4.03 1.56 2.72
N ILE A 20 -2.79 1.22 3.01
CA ILE A 20 -1.64 2.12 2.98
C ILE A 20 -1.01 2.06 1.59
N SER A 21 -0.98 3.19 0.90
CA SER A 21 -0.35 3.35 -0.42
C SER A 21 0.59 4.53 -0.43
N TYR A 22 1.76 4.39 -1.05
CA TYR A 22 2.66 5.52 -1.25
C TYR A 22 2.32 6.34 -2.52
N ARG A 23 1.78 5.72 -3.59
CA ARG A 23 1.46 6.42 -4.85
C ARG A 23 0.08 7.04 -4.82
N ARG A 24 -0.02 8.35 -5.06
CA ARG A 24 -1.31 9.07 -5.11
C ARG A 24 -2.26 8.53 -6.17
N THR A 25 -1.77 8.30 -7.38
CA THR A 25 -2.58 7.77 -8.50
C THR A 25 -3.12 6.38 -8.19
N LEU A 26 -2.30 5.53 -7.55
CA LEU A 26 -2.72 4.21 -7.10
C LEU A 26 -3.75 4.29 -5.97
N SER A 27 -3.58 5.23 -5.04
CA SER A 27 -4.53 5.46 -3.95
C SER A 27 -5.91 5.81 -4.49
N SER A 28 -6.00 6.78 -5.40
CA SER A 28 -7.27 7.19 -6.02
C SER A 28 -7.91 6.06 -6.82
N LYS A 29 -7.12 5.31 -7.60
CA LYS A 29 -7.62 4.16 -8.34
C LYS A 29 -8.17 3.08 -7.41
N THR A 30 -7.42 2.74 -6.36
CA THR A 30 -7.83 1.71 -5.39
C THR A 30 -9.12 2.11 -4.67
N ALA A 31 -9.23 3.37 -4.24
CA ALA A 31 -10.43 3.90 -3.61
C ALA A 31 -11.66 3.78 -4.54
N ALA A 32 -11.50 4.13 -5.83
CA ALA A 32 -12.57 4.00 -6.82
C ALA A 32 -12.93 2.53 -7.11
N ASP A 33 -11.93 1.69 -7.39
CA ASP A 33 -12.11 0.27 -7.75
C ASP A 33 -12.77 -0.53 -6.62
N GLN A 34 -12.49 -0.17 -5.36
CA GLN A 34 -13.01 -0.86 -4.17
C GLN A 34 -14.17 -0.11 -3.49
N GLN A 35 -14.56 1.06 -4.00
CA GLN A 35 -15.61 1.91 -3.44
C GLN A 35 -15.40 2.25 -1.95
N ILE A 36 -14.18 2.61 -1.59
CA ILE A 36 -13.80 3.00 -0.21
C ILE A 36 -13.31 4.44 -0.16
N GLN A 37 -13.31 5.03 1.03
CA GLN A 37 -12.97 6.45 1.21
C GLN A 37 -11.49 6.71 0.97
N LEU A 38 -11.17 7.88 0.41
CA LEU A 38 -9.79 8.35 0.26
C LEU A 38 -9.44 9.32 1.40
N TYR A 39 -8.21 9.23 1.92
CA TYR A 39 -7.74 10.05 3.05
C TYR A 39 -7.95 11.57 2.89
N ASN A 40 -7.97 12.10 1.67
CA ASN A 40 -8.12 13.53 1.39
C ASN A 40 -9.59 13.98 1.37
N GLU A 41 -10.55 13.05 1.40
CA GLU A 41 -11.98 13.31 1.54
C GLU A 41 -12.37 13.47 3.03
N ILE A 42 -11.50 12.99 3.92
CA ILE A 42 -11.66 13.09 5.37
C ILE A 42 -10.95 14.36 5.84
N THR A 43 -11.63 15.18 6.63
CA THR A 43 -11.01 16.35 7.29
C THR A 43 -10.57 15.96 8.71
N GLY A 44 -9.36 16.32 9.11
CA GLY A 44 -8.84 16.03 10.44
C GLY A 44 -8.38 14.58 10.61
N ASP A 45 -8.64 14.00 11.78
CA ASP A 45 -8.21 12.64 12.12
C ASP A 45 -9.00 11.57 11.35
N ILE A 46 -8.35 10.43 11.12
CA ILE A 46 -8.91 9.26 10.43
C ILE A 46 -9.23 8.20 11.48
N HIS A 47 -10.52 7.97 11.71
CA HIS A 47 -11.05 7.06 12.71
C HIS A 47 -11.50 5.73 12.08
N PHE A 48 -11.25 4.64 12.79
CA PHE A 48 -11.60 3.30 12.37
C PHE A 48 -12.52 2.67 13.42
N ASP A 49 -13.83 2.84 13.22
CA ASP A 49 -14.84 2.20 14.05
C ASP A 49 -15.22 0.83 13.45
N GLU A 50 -15.07 -0.24 14.22
CA GLU A 50 -15.47 -1.60 13.82
C GLU A 50 -17.00 -1.71 13.59
N LYS A 51 -17.82 -0.93 14.30
CA LYS A 51 -19.28 -0.92 14.12
C LYS A 51 -19.67 -0.22 12.82
N LEU A 52 -18.96 0.85 12.46
CA LEU A 52 -19.20 1.58 11.21
C LEU A 52 -18.47 0.95 10.02
N ARG A 53 -17.49 0.07 10.29
CA ARG A 53 -16.76 -0.70 9.27
C ARG A 53 -16.05 0.20 8.28
N ASN A 54 -15.49 1.29 8.78
CA ASN A 54 -14.84 2.30 7.94
C ASN A 54 -13.67 1.67 7.17
N ARG A 55 -13.62 1.94 5.86
CA ARG A 55 -12.54 1.51 4.97
C ARG A 55 -11.94 2.73 4.30
N VAL A 56 -10.64 2.91 4.46
CA VAL A 56 -9.96 4.12 4.01
C VAL A 56 -8.65 3.75 3.32
N VAL A 57 -8.42 4.35 2.15
CA VAL A 57 -7.08 4.41 1.54
C VAL A 57 -6.32 5.57 2.14
N VAL A 58 -5.22 5.26 2.82
CA VAL A 58 -4.34 6.21 3.50
C VAL A 58 -3.02 6.34 2.73
N GLN A 59 -2.64 7.58 2.42
CA GLN A 59 -1.28 7.85 1.98
C GLN A 59 -0.31 7.88 3.16
N VAL A 60 0.94 7.47 2.92
CA VAL A 60 1.99 7.42 3.97
C VAL A 60 2.11 8.76 4.72
N ASP A 61 2.09 9.90 4.01
CA ASP A 61 2.14 11.23 4.63
C ASP A 61 0.95 11.57 5.55
N SER A 62 -0.14 10.81 5.41
CA SER A 62 -1.36 10.92 6.22
C SER A 62 -1.43 9.89 7.34
N LEU A 63 -0.43 9.02 7.52
CA LEU A 63 -0.42 8.03 8.61
C LEU A 63 -0.54 8.66 9.99
N THR A 64 0.01 9.87 10.20
CA THR A 64 -0.07 10.56 11.49
C THR A 64 -1.50 10.98 11.86
N ARG A 65 -2.43 10.98 10.91
CA ARG A 65 -3.85 11.28 11.13
C ARG A 65 -4.63 10.05 11.61
N VAL A 66 -4.05 8.85 11.50
CA VAL A 66 -4.70 7.62 11.96
C VAL A 66 -4.59 7.55 13.48
N THR A 67 -5.72 7.61 14.17
CA THR A 67 -5.80 7.66 15.64
C THR A 67 -6.07 6.30 16.24
N GLU A 68 -6.82 5.45 15.55
CA GLU A 68 -7.26 4.13 15.99
C GLU A 68 -6.67 3.02 15.11
N THR A 69 -6.55 1.82 15.67
CA THR A 69 -6.11 0.64 14.92
C THR A 69 -7.31 0.01 14.19
N PRO A 70 -7.28 -0.08 12.85
CA PRO A 70 -8.27 -0.84 12.09
C PRO A 70 -8.09 -2.34 12.34
N SER A 71 -9.17 -3.11 12.15
CA SER A 71 -9.12 -4.57 12.24
C SER A 71 -8.20 -5.19 11.18
N THR A 72 -8.16 -4.59 9.99
CA THR A 72 -7.32 -5.02 8.87
C THR A 72 -6.46 -3.88 8.36
N VAL A 73 -5.20 -4.18 8.05
CA VAL A 73 -4.27 -3.28 7.36
C VAL A 73 -3.73 -3.98 6.12
N ILE A 74 -3.82 -3.31 4.98
CA ILE A 74 -3.02 -3.66 3.79
C ILE A 74 -1.94 -2.60 3.62
N ALA A 75 -0.69 -3.01 3.45
CA ALA A 75 0.40 -2.14 3.01
C ALA A 75 0.86 -2.55 1.61
N ASP A 76 0.97 -1.59 0.70
CA ASP A 76 1.35 -1.82 -0.69
C ASP A 76 2.66 -1.10 -1.03
N GLU A 77 3.61 -1.86 -1.61
CA GLU A 77 4.99 -1.46 -1.92
C GLU A 77 5.76 -0.96 -0.68
N LEU A 78 6.22 -1.89 0.17
CA LEU A 78 6.95 -1.67 1.42
C LEU A 78 8.12 -0.70 1.24
N HIS A 79 8.94 -0.90 0.22
CA HIS A 79 10.10 -0.03 -0.02
C HIS A 79 9.69 1.40 -0.39
N GLY A 80 8.54 1.57 -1.07
CA GLY A 80 7.94 2.87 -1.33
C GLY A 80 7.50 3.54 -0.03
N ILE A 81 6.85 2.77 0.86
CA ILE A 81 6.44 3.24 2.19
C ILE A 81 7.65 3.68 3.01
N TYR A 82 8.68 2.84 3.14
CA TYR A 82 9.92 3.18 3.87
C TYR A 82 10.57 4.44 3.31
N ARG A 83 10.71 4.54 1.98
CA ARG A 83 11.30 5.72 1.35
C ARG A 83 10.53 6.99 1.74
N GLN A 84 9.20 6.95 1.73
CA GLN A 84 8.40 8.12 2.07
C GLN A 84 8.47 8.45 3.57
N ILE A 85 8.41 7.44 4.46
CA ILE A 85 8.60 7.63 5.91
C ILE A 85 9.94 8.31 6.20
N PHE A 86 11.03 7.83 5.61
CA PHE A 86 12.38 8.31 5.91
C PHE A 86 12.81 9.53 5.07
N SER A 87 12.05 9.92 4.04
CA SER A 87 12.32 11.13 3.24
C SER A 87 12.08 12.44 3.98
N ASN A 88 11.28 12.43 5.05
CA ASN A 88 10.99 13.63 5.84
C ASN A 88 11.50 13.46 7.28
N PRO A 89 12.74 13.92 7.59
CA PRO A 89 13.35 13.74 8.91
C PRO A 89 12.47 14.23 10.06
N SER A 90 11.76 15.35 9.87
CA SER A 90 10.94 15.99 10.91
C SER A 90 9.72 15.16 11.34
N ARG A 91 9.21 14.30 10.46
CA ARG A 91 8.01 13.47 10.69
C ARG A 91 8.30 11.97 10.64
N SER A 92 9.52 11.58 10.26
CA SER A 92 9.92 10.18 10.09
C SER A 92 9.62 9.33 11.31
N LYS A 93 9.98 9.81 12.51
CA LYS A 93 9.72 9.11 13.77
C LYS A 93 8.23 8.87 14.01
N SER A 94 7.38 9.89 13.88
CA SER A 94 5.95 9.75 14.15
C SER A 94 5.24 8.91 13.08
N MET A 95 5.66 9.01 11.81
CA MET A 95 5.14 8.14 10.75
C MET A 95 5.57 6.68 10.95
N TRP A 96 6.83 6.45 11.35
CA TRP A 96 7.33 5.12 11.68
C TRP A 96 6.58 4.52 12.87
N GLU A 97 6.42 5.24 13.97
CA GLU A 97 5.67 4.80 15.15
C GLU A 97 4.22 4.43 14.79
N LYS A 98 3.59 5.19 13.90
CA LYS A 98 2.25 4.87 13.41
C LYS A 98 2.24 3.61 12.53
N PHE A 99 3.19 3.50 11.61
CA PHE A 99 3.28 2.34 10.74
C PHE A 99 3.59 1.05 11.52
N ASP A 100 4.58 1.09 12.41
CA ASP A 100 4.96 0.02 13.33
C ASP A 100 3.80 -0.38 14.24
N GLY A 101 3.09 0.60 14.80
CA GLY A 101 1.85 0.38 15.54
C GLY A 101 0.82 -0.40 14.73
N LEU A 102 0.57 0.00 13.48
CA LEU A 102 -0.39 -0.69 12.60
C LEU A 102 0.05 -2.13 12.27
N ILE A 103 1.35 -2.38 12.08
CA ILE A 103 1.87 -3.75 11.86
C ILE A 103 1.67 -4.61 13.11
N THR A 104 1.93 -4.07 14.29
CA THR A 104 1.91 -4.81 15.55
C THR A 104 0.50 -5.07 16.06
N THR A 105 -0.39 -4.08 15.98
CA THR A 105 -1.69 -4.12 16.67
C THR A 105 -2.85 -4.55 15.79
N ALA A 106 -2.76 -4.43 14.45
CA ALA A 106 -3.85 -4.87 13.58
C ALA A 106 -4.11 -6.37 13.75
N LYS A 107 -5.38 -6.77 13.78
CA LYS A 107 -5.76 -8.19 13.86
C LYS A 107 -5.28 -8.93 12.61
N HIS A 108 -5.44 -8.31 11.45
CA HIS A 108 -4.97 -8.81 10.17
C HIS A 108 -4.05 -7.79 9.51
N PHE A 109 -2.82 -8.20 9.20
CA PHE A 109 -1.86 -7.38 8.47
C PHE A 109 -1.45 -8.11 7.18
N ILE A 110 -1.59 -7.45 6.04
CA ILE A 110 -1.24 -7.97 4.72
C ILE A 110 -0.25 -7.01 4.09
N LEU A 111 0.91 -7.52 3.69
CA LEU A 111 1.91 -6.76 2.95
C LEU A 111 1.99 -7.27 1.50
N LEU A 112 1.90 -6.34 0.55
CA LEU A 112 2.04 -6.60 -0.87
C LEU A 112 3.31 -5.94 -1.38
N ASP A 113 4.29 -6.74 -1.79
CA ASP A 113 5.50 -6.22 -2.40
C ASP A 113 6.00 -7.16 -3.51
N ALA A 114 6.62 -6.61 -4.54
CA ALA A 114 7.27 -7.35 -5.62
C ALA A 114 8.77 -7.49 -5.44
N ASP A 115 9.39 -6.59 -4.68
CA ASP A 115 10.83 -6.46 -4.50
C ASP A 115 11.27 -6.77 -3.06
N ALA A 116 10.35 -7.24 -2.20
CA ALA A 116 10.67 -7.66 -0.84
C ALA A 116 11.73 -8.78 -0.82
N ASN A 117 12.70 -8.63 0.07
CA ASN A 117 13.85 -9.53 0.20
C ASN A 117 13.92 -10.17 1.62
N ASP A 118 14.97 -10.94 1.88
CA ASP A 118 15.12 -11.65 3.15
C ASP A 118 15.38 -10.72 4.35
N ASP A 119 15.97 -9.54 4.14
CA ASP A 119 16.13 -8.53 5.19
C ASP A 119 14.78 -7.95 5.59
N ASP A 120 13.89 -7.70 4.62
CA ASP A 120 12.51 -7.29 4.90
C ASP A 120 11.77 -8.34 5.72
N LYS A 121 11.91 -9.63 5.37
CA LYS A 121 11.30 -10.73 6.14
C LYS A 121 11.82 -10.75 7.57
N LYS A 122 13.12 -10.57 7.76
CA LYS A 122 13.76 -10.56 9.08
C LYS A 122 13.22 -9.41 9.92
N ILE A 123 13.16 -8.20 9.37
CA ILE A 123 12.61 -7.02 10.06
C ILE A 123 11.14 -7.24 10.42
N LEU A 124 10.31 -7.67 9.47
CA LEU A 124 8.89 -7.92 9.71
C LEU A 124 8.65 -9.01 10.75
N SER A 125 9.48 -10.06 10.77
CA SER A 125 9.40 -11.12 11.78
C SER A 125 9.79 -10.65 13.18
N MET A 126 10.67 -9.65 13.29
CA MET A 126 11.02 -9.01 14.56
C MET A 126 9.86 -8.13 15.07
N ILE A 127 9.21 -7.39 14.18
CA ILE A 127 8.10 -6.49 14.52
C ILE A 127 6.84 -7.31 14.88
N ARG A 128 6.50 -8.30 14.06
CA ARG A 128 5.31 -9.15 14.23
C ARG A 128 5.70 -10.64 14.19
N PRO A 129 5.96 -11.25 15.36
CA PRO A 129 6.24 -12.67 15.45
C PRO A 129 5.10 -13.51 14.84
N GLY A 130 5.46 -14.54 14.06
CA GLY A 130 4.47 -15.43 13.42
C GLY A 130 3.81 -14.89 12.16
N ILE A 131 4.34 -13.82 11.56
CA ILE A 131 3.93 -13.38 10.22
C ILE A 131 4.24 -14.47 9.17
N ASN A 132 3.28 -14.75 8.29
CA ASN A 132 3.43 -15.74 7.23
C ASN A 132 3.92 -15.05 5.94
N PHE A 133 4.89 -15.68 5.26
CA PHE A 133 5.42 -15.20 3.99
C PHE A 133 4.96 -16.09 2.84
N ILE A 134 4.38 -15.48 1.82
CA ILE A 134 3.99 -16.15 0.58
C ILE A 134 4.81 -15.55 -0.55
N ILE A 135 5.71 -16.35 -1.11
CA ILE A 135 6.58 -15.94 -2.23
C ILE A 135 6.00 -16.54 -3.49
N ASN A 136 5.76 -15.70 -4.50
CA ASN A 136 5.28 -16.12 -5.80
C ASN A 136 6.29 -15.71 -6.88
N ASP A 137 7.09 -16.66 -7.34
CA ASP A 137 8.12 -16.46 -8.35
C ASP A 137 7.58 -16.50 -9.78
N TYR A 138 6.27 -16.67 -9.97
CA TYR A 138 5.65 -16.71 -11.28
C TYR A 138 5.78 -15.37 -12.02
N LYS A 139 6.44 -15.42 -13.19
CA LYS A 139 6.62 -14.28 -14.10
C LYS A 139 6.10 -14.66 -15.49
N PRO A 140 4.90 -14.22 -15.89
CA PRO A 140 4.26 -14.67 -17.13
C PRO A 140 5.00 -14.27 -18.41
N ASP A 141 5.78 -13.19 -18.39
CA ASP A 141 6.50 -12.66 -19.55
C ASP A 141 8.03 -12.75 -19.41
N ASN A 142 8.52 -13.71 -18.62
CA ASN A 142 9.95 -13.86 -18.38
C ASN A 142 10.71 -14.05 -19.71
N GLY A 143 11.65 -13.15 -20.02
CA GLY A 143 12.45 -13.18 -21.25
C GLY A 143 11.88 -12.43 -22.45
N LYS A 144 10.69 -11.82 -22.37
CA LYS A 144 10.19 -10.92 -23.43
C LYS A 144 10.82 -9.52 -23.27
N ARG A 145 11.44 -9.02 -24.34
CA ARG A 145 11.89 -7.63 -24.44
C ARG A 145 10.81 -6.83 -25.15
N PHE A 146 10.34 -5.77 -24.51
CA PHE A 146 9.46 -4.80 -25.15
C PHE A 146 10.34 -3.75 -25.84
N TYR A 147 10.18 -3.61 -27.14
CA TYR A 147 10.83 -2.57 -27.92
C TYR A 147 9.86 -1.39 -28.02
N LEU A 148 10.31 -0.19 -27.64
CA LEU A 148 9.61 1.03 -28.00
C LEU A 148 9.71 1.17 -29.52
N GLU A 149 8.59 1.03 -30.22
CA GLU A 149 8.50 1.46 -31.61
C GLU A 149 8.67 2.98 -31.64
N ASN A 150 9.78 3.46 -32.18
CA ASN A 150 9.93 4.86 -32.53
C ASN A 150 8.95 5.16 -33.68
N SER A 151 7.76 5.63 -33.37
CA SER A 151 6.85 6.21 -34.37
C SER A 151 7.38 7.59 -34.78
N HIS A 152 8.36 7.60 -35.69
CA HIS A 152 8.69 8.76 -36.51
C HIS A 152 8.56 8.34 -37.98
N GLU A 153 7.45 8.71 -38.61
CA GLU A 153 7.46 9.02 -40.04
C GLU A 153 7.21 10.53 -40.20
N GLU A 154 8.20 11.13 -40.84
CA GLU A 154 8.34 12.53 -41.20
C GLU A 154 7.34 12.90 -42.29
N ASN A 155 6.73 14.07 -42.20
CA ASN A 155 6.24 14.82 -43.37
C ASN A 155 6.38 16.32 -43.09
N TYR A 156 7.62 16.83 -43.18
CA TYR A 156 7.83 18.23 -43.50
C TYR A 156 7.75 18.38 -45.02
N GLN A 157 6.59 18.83 -45.54
CA GLN A 157 6.57 19.50 -46.84
C GLN A 157 6.82 20.99 -46.59
N LEU A 158 7.96 21.47 -47.08
CA LEU A 158 8.18 22.89 -47.34
C LEU A 158 7.27 23.31 -48.49
N LEU A 159 6.32 24.21 -48.20
CA LEU A 159 5.78 25.18 -49.13
C LEU A 159 5.84 26.56 -48.47
#